data_AF-A0A0B1ZQV9-F1
#
_entry.id   AF-A0A0B1ZQV9-F1
#
_cell.length_a   1.000
_cell.length_b   1.000
_cell.length_c   1.000
_cell.angle_alpha   90.00
_cell.angle_beta   90.00
_cell.angle_gamma   90.00
#
_symmetry.space_group_name_H-M   'P 1'
#
loop_
_entity.id
_entity.type
_entity.pdbx_description
1 polymer ?
#
loop_
_entity_poly.entity_id
_entity_poly.type
_entity_poly.pdbx_seq_one_letter_code
_entity_poly.pdbx_strand_id
1 'polypeptide(L)'
;MAAICLGAAMPLQAQTAEEGEDVTAPADAAVDVATPAEVEEATEETGPSLAPDAPDGCELHIWPAERMNSITTGLLGGGLLDVALHAGTDANNKTLLASALDSPSQLDALLSLDLRAELQLSPGTTYVVHEEPLERKTMNKVKTRRSDSTARCYSELIVADVFYQKAALYGRSLKTLFMVRKFGEDQKIDFEYKAWGGNGLKLFPPKEGEDTIAALDELVGVFKKNFQEYANNERTRAGMTRR
;
A
#
# COMPACT_ATOMS: atom_id res chain seq x y z
N MET A 1 -51.87 1.18 25.79
CA MET A 1 -51.97 0.06 26.75
C MET A 1 -51.26 -1.13 26.13
N ALA A 2 -50.28 -1.80 26.72
CA ALA A 2 -49.44 -1.53 27.90
C ALA A 2 -47.99 -1.86 27.47
N ALA A 3 -46.93 -1.14 27.83
CA ALA A 3 -46.39 -0.88 29.17
C ALA A 3 -45.96 -2.17 29.91
N ILE A 4 -44.66 -2.47 29.85
CA ILE A 4 -43.83 -3.06 30.91
C ILE A 4 -42.38 -2.64 30.59
N CYS A 5 -41.64 -2.20 31.61
CA CYS A 5 -40.21 -1.89 31.53
C CYS A 5 -39.47 -2.69 32.59
N LEU A 6 -38.35 -3.31 32.22
CA LEU A 6 -37.30 -3.79 33.14
C LEU A 6 -36.04 -4.06 32.30
N GLY A 7 -34.82 -3.74 32.70
CA GLY A 7 -34.41 -3.02 33.91
C GLY A 7 -33.20 -3.66 34.60
N ALA A 8 -32.01 -3.50 34.04
CA ALA A 8 -30.75 -3.87 34.68
C ALA A 8 -29.61 -2.94 34.20
N ALA A 9 -28.97 -2.23 35.12
CA ALA A 9 -27.77 -1.45 34.86
C ALA A 9 -26.54 -2.19 35.40
N MET A 10 -25.44 -2.19 34.65
CA MET A 10 -24.15 -2.67 35.15
C MET A 10 -23.43 -1.55 35.94
N PRO A 11 -22.82 -1.86 37.10
CA PRO A 11 -22.09 -0.86 37.88
C PRO A 11 -20.75 -0.51 37.24
N LEU A 12 -20.44 0.78 37.21
CA LEU A 12 -19.11 1.30 36.90
C LEU A 12 -18.18 0.99 38.09
N GLN A 13 -17.10 0.22 37.86
CA GLN A 13 -16.00 0.09 38.82
C GLN A 13 -14.81 0.95 38.36
N ALA A 14 -14.62 2.08 39.03
CA ALA A 14 -13.32 2.75 39.06
C ALA A 14 -12.43 2.04 40.08
N GLN A 15 -11.13 1.93 39.80
CA GLN A 15 -10.11 1.61 40.80
C GLN A 15 -9.08 2.74 40.82
N THR A 16 -8.47 2.93 41.98
CA THR A 16 -7.70 4.11 42.39
C THR A 16 -6.27 4.11 41.86
N ALA A 17 -5.57 5.23 42.05
CA ALA A 17 -4.15 5.40 41.75
C ALA A 17 -3.40 5.86 43.02
N GLU A 18 -2.65 4.93 43.62
CA GLU A 18 -1.95 4.98 44.91
C GLU A 18 -0.79 3.96 44.79
N GLU A 19 0.51 4.21 45.03
CA GLU A 19 1.37 5.38 45.29
C GLU A 19 2.70 5.18 44.49
N GLY A 20 3.74 6.01 44.41
CA GLY A 20 4.15 7.21 45.15
C GLY A 20 5.45 7.01 45.94
N GLU A 21 6.59 6.71 45.28
CA GLU A 21 7.87 6.43 45.95
C GLU A 21 8.99 7.44 45.58
N ASP A 22 9.61 8.03 46.61
CA ASP A 22 10.76 8.95 46.56
C ASP A 22 12.05 8.19 46.88
N VAL A 23 13.08 8.34 46.04
CA VAL A 23 14.43 7.82 46.30
C VAL A 23 15.46 8.94 46.09
N THR A 24 15.69 9.68 47.17
CA THR A 24 16.76 10.68 47.26
C THR A 24 18.15 10.02 47.36
N ALA A 25 19.17 10.66 46.79
CA ALA A 25 20.53 10.13 46.62
C ALA A 25 21.37 10.04 47.92
N PRO A 26 22.59 9.47 47.81
CA PRO A 26 23.76 10.32 48.06
C PRO A 26 24.81 10.28 46.92
N ALA A 27 25.83 11.13 47.03
CA ALA A 27 26.83 11.40 46.00
C ALA A 27 28.26 10.94 46.39
N ASP A 28 29.26 11.45 45.66
CA ASP A 28 30.71 11.38 45.86
C ASP A 28 31.46 10.06 45.61
N ALA A 29 32.13 10.01 44.45
CA ALA A 29 33.53 9.61 44.34
C ALA A 29 34.13 10.17 43.03
N ALA A 30 35.01 11.17 43.12
CA ALA A 30 35.75 11.70 41.96
C ALA A 30 37.18 11.16 41.91
N VAL A 31 37.66 10.77 40.72
CA VAL A 31 39.09 10.58 40.43
C VAL A 31 39.38 11.09 39.02
N ASP A 32 40.44 11.89 38.90
CA ASP A 32 41.00 12.46 37.67
C ASP A 32 41.99 11.47 37.02
N VAL A 33 42.02 11.36 35.68
CA VAL A 33 43.25 11.37 34.85
C VAL A 33 42.86 11.73 33.41
N ALA A 34 43.39 12.82 32.87
CA ALA A 34 43.29 13.15 31.45
C ALA A 34 44.30 12.36 30.58
N THR A 35 43.87 11.94 29.39
CA THR A 35 44.74 11.43 28.31
C THR A 35 44.34 12.09 26.99
N PRO A 36 45.23 12.86 26.33
CA PRO A 36 44.99 13.35 24.97
C PRO A 36 45.29 12.23 23.97
N ALA A 37 44.24 11.56 23.48
CA ALA A 37 44.35 10.66 22.33
C ALA A 37 44.39 11.47 21.02
N GLU A 38 45.10 10.96 20.02
CA GLU A 38 45.24 11.57 18.69
C GLU A 38 43.90 11.95 18.05
N VAL A 39 43.85 13.16 17.49
CA VAL A 39 42.83 13.53 16.51
C VAL A 39 43.24 12.91 15.19
N GLU A 40 42.75 11.71 14.93
CA GLU A 40 42.85 11.07 13.62
C GLU A 40 42.12 11.96 12.60
N GLU A 41 42.78 12.38 11.51
CA GLU A 41 42.13 13.16 10.45
C GLU A 41 41.14 12.26 9.69
N ALA A 42 39.91 12.21 10.20
CA ALA A 42 38.77 11.56 9.56
C ALA A 42 38.58 12.17 8.17
N THR A 43 39.15 11.50 7.17
CA THR A 43 39.13 11.96 5.79
C THR A 43 37.70 11.90 5.29
N GLU A 44 37.09 13.06 5.03
CA GLU A 44 35.75 13.13 4.45
C GLU A 44 35.77 12.55 3.03
N GLU A 45 35.51 11.25 2.91
CA GLU A 45 35.10 10.66 1.64
C GLU A 45 33.81 11.34 1.20
N THR A 46 33.95 12.27 0.25
CA THR A 46 32.86 12.96 -0.43
C THR A 46 32.18 12.00 -1.42
N GLY A 47 31.54 10.97 -0.86
CA GLY A 47 30.56 10.16 -1.56
C GLY A 47 29.48 11.07 -2.16
N PRO A 48 28.90 10.70 -3.32
CA PRO A 48 27.96 11.56 -4.03
C PRO A 48 26.75 11.86 -3.14
N SER A 49 26.62 13.13 -2.74
CA SER A 49 25.52 13.60 -1.90
C SER A 49 24.19 13.40 -2.63
N LEU A 50 23.35 12.51 -2.10
CA LEU A 50 21.99 12.27 -2.58
C LEU A 50 21.06 13.40 -2.10
N ALA A 51 21.38 14.63 -2.48
CA ALA A 51 20.48 15.76 -2.34
C ALA A 51 19.20 15.47 -3.15
N PRO A 52 18.00 15.61 -2.55
CA PRO A 52 16.76 15.35 -3.27
C PRO A 52 16.58 16.34 -4.41
N ASP A 53 16.19 15.85 -5.59
CA ASP A 53 15.89 16.69 -6.75
C ASP A 53 14.84 17.75 -6.40
N ALA A 54 15.10 18.99 -6.82
CA ALA A 54 14.18 20.10 -6.59
C ALA A 54 12.85 19.88 -7.37
N PRO A 55 11.69 20.23 -6.80
CA PRO A 55 10.40 20.11 -7.48
C PRO A 55 10.38 20.85 -8.82
N ASP A 56 10.05 20.15 -9.89
CA ASP A 56 10.07 20.66 -11.28
C ASP A 56 8.69 21.13 -11.80
N GLY A 57 7.66 21.06 -10.95
CA GLY A 57 6.27 21.38 -11.30
C GLY A 57 5.51 20.24 -11.98
N CYS A 58 6.07 19.02 -12.00
CA CYS A 58 5.35 17.79 -12.30
C CYS A 58 4.79 17.12 -11.05
N GLU A 59 3.59 16.56 -11.13
CA GLU A 59 2.94 15.81 -10.04
C GLU A 59 2.49 14.41 -10.46
N LEU A 60 2.66 13.45 -9.55
CA LEU A 60 2.04 12.12 -9.58
C LEU A 60 1.04 12.02 -8.42
N HIS A 61 -0.25 11.97 -8.74
CA HIS A 61 -1.32 11.75 -7.77
C HIS A 61 -1.55 10.26 -7.58
N ILE A 62 -1.57 9.77 -6.35
CA ILE A 62 -1.63 8.34 -6.02
C ILE A 62 -2.90 8.04 -5.19
N TRP A 63 -3.72 7.08 -5.65
CA TRP A 63 -4.91 6.59 -4.93
C TRP A 63 -4.87 5.07 -4.71
N PRO A 64 -5.16 4.58 -3.49
CA PRO A 64 -5.27 3.15 -3.17
C PRO A 64 -6.62 2.56 -3.60
N ALA A 65 -6.72 1.23 -3.55
CA ALA A 65 -7.93 0.49 -3.88
C ALA A 65 -8.80 0.23 -2.65
N GLU A 66 -10.07 0.65 -2.76
CA GLU A 66 -11.18 0.29 -1.84
C GLU A 66 -11.44 -1.22 -1.84
N ARG A 67 -11.20 -1.87 -2.99
CA ARG A 67 -11.81 -3.15 -3.33
C ARG A 67 -10.83 -4.31 -3.23
N MET A 68 -10.84 -4.94 -2.06
CA MET A 68 -10.38 -6.32 -1.86
C MET A 68 -11.42 -7.32 -2.37
N ASN A 69 -11.00 -8.33 -3.13
CA ASN A 69 -11.83 -9.44 -3.61
C ASN A 69 -11.06 -10.76 -3.48
N SER A 70 -11.77 -11.85 -3.16
CA SER A 70 -11.26 -13.23 -3.17
C SER A 70 -12.20 -14.09 -4.00
N ILE A 71 -11.65 -14.95 -4.86
CA ILE A 71 -12.40 -16.05 -5.47
C ILE A 71 -11.55 -17.33 -5.40
N THR A 72 -12.14 -18.38 -4.85
CA THR A 72 -11.64 -19.75 -4.86
C THR A 72 -12.50 -20.58 -5.81
N THR A 73 -11.89 -21.19 -6.84
CA THR A 73 -12.58 -22.13 -7.74
C THR A 73 -12.09 -23.56 -7.57
N GLY A 74 -13.05 -24.47 -7.45
CA GLY A 74 -12.85 -25.91 -7.43
C GLY A 74 -12.58 -26.48 -8.82
N LEU A 75 -12.49 -27.81 -8.88
CA LEU A 75 -12.13 -28.56 -10.10
C LEU A 75 -13.14 -28.36 -11.26
N LEU A 76 -14.37 -27.91 -10.95
CA LEU A 76 -15.43 -27.66 -11.93
C LEU A 76 -15.54 -26.18 -12.37
N GLY A 77 -14.63 -25.31 -11.94
CA GLY A 77 -14.37 -24.04 -12.61
C GLY A 77 -15.26 -22.83 -12.24
N GLY A 78 -15.73 -22.71 -10.99
CA GLY A 78 -16.31 -21.46 -10.50
C GLY A 78 -17.80 -21.22 -10.82
N GLY A 79 -18.59 -22.28 -11.00
CA GLY A 79 -20.05 -22.18 -11.13
C GLY A 79 -20.73 -21.67 -9.84
N LEU A 80 -22.01 -21.29 -9.90
CA LEU A 80 -22.74 -20.70 -8.75
C LEU A 80 -22.69 -21.55 -7.46
N LEU A 81 -22.71 -22.89 -7.58
CA LEU A 81 -22.58 -23.80 -6.45
C LEU A 81 -21.15 -23.82 -5.87
N ASP A 82 -20.13 -23.72 -6.73
CA ASP A 82 -18.71 -23.66 -6.37
C ASP A 82 -18.42 -22.37 -5.56
N VAL A 83 -18.98 -21.24 -6.02
CA VAL A 83 -18.96 -19.96 -5.30
C VAL A 83 -19.69 -20.03 -3.96
N ALA A 84 -20.86 -20.69 -3.90
CA ALA A 84 -21.60 -20.86 -2.65
C ALA A 84 -20.84 -21.73 -1.62
N LEU A 85 -20.16 -22.79 -2.09
CA LEU A 85 -19.33 -23.67 -1.25
C LEU A 85 -18.08 -22.96 -0.70
N HIS A 86 -17.53 -21.98 -1.43
CA HIS A 86 -16.33 -21.25 -1.03
C HIS A 86 -16.58 -19.87 -0.41
N ALA A 87 -17.82 -19.40 -0.36
CA ALA A 87 -18.19 -18.06 0.14
C ALA A 87 -17.60 -17.71 1.52
N GLY A 88 -17.58 -18.66 2.47
CA GLY A 88 -16.97 -18.45 3.79
C GLY A 88 -15.44 -18.32 3.74
N THR A 89 -14.77 -19.13 2.91
CA THR A 89 -13.32 -19.05 2.67
C THR A 89 -12.95 -17.73 2.00
N ASP A 90 -13.70 -17.32 0.99
CA ASP A 90 -13.44 -16.08 0.25
C ASP A 90 -13.78 -14.83 1.07
N ALA A 91 -14.78 -14.88 1.95
CA ALA A 91 -15.03 -13.83 2.94
C ALA A 91 -13.85 -13.69 3.93
N ASN A 92 -13.34 -14.81 4.48
CA ASN A 92 -12.18 -14.80 5.36
C ASN A 92 -10.91 -14.27 4.66
N ASN A 93 -10.61 -14.78 3.47
CA ASN A 93 -9.48 -14.31 2.66
C ASN A 93 -9.60 -12.82 2.34
N LYS A 94 -10.81 -12.32 2.05
CA LYS A 94 -11.04 -10.87 1.82
C LYS A 94 -10.75 -10.04 3.06
N THR A 95 -11.11 -10.51 4.26
CA THR A 95 -10.76 -9.83 5.53
C THR A 95 -9.25 -9.79 5.72
N LEU A 96 -8.54 -10.89 5.48
CA LEU A 96 -7.08 -10.96 5.60
C LEU A 96 -6.34 -10.11 4.55
N LEU A 97 -6.86 -10.01 3.33
CA LEU A 97 -6.39 -9.05 2.33
C LEU A 97 -6.55 -7.61 2.84
N ALA A 98 -7.73 -7.28 3.39
CA ALA A 98 -8.02 -5.93 3.89
C ALA A 98 -7.17 -5.53 5.10
N SER A 99 -6.69 -6.48 5.91
CA SER A 99 -5.77 -6.20 7.03
C SER A 99 -4.29 -6.07 6.64
N ALA A 100 -3.90 -6.48 5.43
CA ALA A 100 -2.50 -6.41 4.95
C ALA A 100 -2.29 -5.46 3.77
N LEU A 101 -3.37 -5.04 3.12
CA LEU A 101 -3.39 -4.13 1.97
C LEU A 101 -4.52 -3.09 2.15
N ASP A 102 -4.63 -2.51 3.35
CA ASP A 102 -5.46 -1.31 3.56
C ASP A 102 -4.91 -0.09 2.80
N SER A 103 -5.57 1.06 2.89
CA SER A 103 -5.13 2.28 2.19
C SER A 103 -3.68 2.68 2.55
N PRO A 104 -3.30 2.83 3.85
CA PRO A 104 -1.91 3.06 4.23
C PRO A 104 -0.94 2.01 3.69
N SER A 105 -1.19 0.71 3.90
CA SER A 105 -0.27 -0.36 3.50
C SER A 105 -0.05 -0.41 1.98
N GLN A 106 -1.09 -0.13 1.18
CA GLN A 106 -0.96 0.00 -0.28
C GLN A 106 -0.10 1.21 -0.68
N LEU A 107 -0.27 2.35 0.00
CA LEU A 107 0.47 3.58 -0.27
C LEU A 107 1.94 3.44 0.12
N ASP A 108 2.23 2.94 1.32
CA ASP A 108 3.60 2.67 1.77
C ASP A 108 4.29 1.63 0.89
N ALA A 109 3.58 0.60 0.42
CA ALA A 109 4.11 -0.39 -0.51
C ALA A 109 4.49 0.22 -1.88
N LEU A 110 3.74 1.22 -2.36
CA LEU A 110 4.08 1.96 -3.59
C LEU A 110 5.19 2.98 -3.36
N LEU A 111 5.14 3.75 -2.27
CA LEU A 111 6.10 4.81 -1.94
C LEU A 111 7.49 4.26 -1.57
N SER A 112 7.56 3.00 -1.12
CA SER A 112 8.79 2.23 -0.96
C SER A 112 9.28 1.56 -2.27
N LEU A 113 8.90 2.12 -3.43
CA LEU A 113 9.46 1.86 -4.76
C LEU A 113 9.87 3.19 -5.41
N ASP A 114 10.83 3.15 -6.34
CA ASP A 114 11.12 4.30 -7.20
C ASP A 114 10.04 4.44 -8.29
N LEU A 115 8.92 5.06 -7.94
CA LEU A 115 7.82 5.29 -8.87
C LEU A 115 8.22 6.20 -10.05
N ARG A 116 9.28 7.01 -9.93
CA ARG A 116 9.79 7.85 -11.03
C ARG A 116 10.50 6.99 -12.06
N ALA A 117 11.42 6.12 -11.66
CA ALA A 117 12.06 5.15 -12.56
C ALA A 117 11.06 4.13 -13.12
N GLU A 118 10.11 3.66 -12.31
CA GLU A 118 9.13 2.66 -12.74
C GLU A 118 8.13 3.21 -13.77
N LEU A 119 7.68 4.46 -13.66
CA LEU A 119 6.71 5.08 -14.58
C LEU A 119 7.29 6.06 -15.61
N GLN A 120 8.63 6.19 -15.70
CA GLN A 120 9.35 7.16 -16.52
C GLN A 120 8.89 8.61 -16.27
N LEU A 121 8.86 9.01 -15.00
CA LEU A 121 8.58 10.39 -14.58
C LEU A 121 9.89 11.17 -14.45
N SER A 122 9.81 12.49 -14.30
CA SER A 122 10.99 13.32 -14.07
C SER A 122 11.50 13.17 -12.62
N PRO A 123 12.81 13.37 -12.36
CA PRO A 123 13.38 13.26 -11.01
C PRO A 123 12.71 14.20 -9.99
N GLY A 124 12.37 15.43 -10.41
CA GLY A 124 11.66 16.43 -9.59
C GLY A 124 10.15 16.22 -9.45
N THR A 125 9.56 15.16 -10.03
CA THR A 125 8.12 14.89 -9.90
C THR A 125 7.74 14.73 -8.43
N THR A 126 6.80 15.55 -7.96
CA THR A 126 6.25 15.50 -6.60
C THR A 126 5.16 14.44 -6.49
N TYR A 127 5.15 13.66 -5.41
CA TYR A 127 4.08 12.69 -5.14
C TYR A 127 2.97 13.36 -4.31
N VAL A 128 1.73 13.28 -4.77
CA VAL A 128 0.54 13.77 -4.07
C VAL A 128 -0.30 12.57 -3.68
N VAL A 129 -0.28 12.23 -2.39
CA VAL A 129 -0.92 11.03 -1.85
C VAL A 129 -2.36 11.33 -1.46
N HIS A 130 -3.28 10.44 -1.82
CA HIS A 130 -4.69 10.51 -1.46
C HIS A 130 -5.08 9.26 -0.68
N GLU A 131 -5.34 9.39 0.62
CA GLU A 131 -5.68 8.26 1.50
C GLU A 131 -7.04 7.63 1.16
N GLU A 132 -8.00 8.46 0.75
CA GLU A 132 -9.37 8.06 0.40
C GLU A 132 -9.38 7.32 -0.96
N PRO A 133 -9.84 6.07 -1.01
CA PRO A 133 -9.90 5.30 -2.25
C PRO A 133 -10.84 5.87 -3.32
N LEU A 134 -10.52 5.57 -4.59
CA LEU A 134 -11.42 5.91 -5.70
C LEU A 134 -12.45 4.80 -5.95
N GLU A 135 -13.74 5.14 -5.88
CA GLU A 135 -14.79 4.20 -6.22
C GLU A 135 -14.63 3.73 -7.68
N ARG A 136 -14.42 2.41 -7.84
CA ARG A 136 -14.12 1.72 -9.11
C ARG A 136 -15.09 2.04 -10.26
N LYS A 137 -16.36 2.38 -9.98
CA LYS A 137 -17.35 2.75 -11.02
C LYS A 137 -17.05 4.10 -11.70
N THR A 138 -16.22 4.95 -11.09
CA THR A 138 -15.81 6.25 -11.62
C THR A 138 -14.61 6.17 -12.56
N MET A 139 -13.78 5.11 -12.47
CA MET A 139 -12.46 5.05 -13.11
C MET A 139 -12.48 5.31 -14.61
N ASN A 140 -13.36 4.62 -15.33
CA ASN A 140 -13.47 4.76 -16.79
C ASN A 140 -14.40 5.93 -17.21
N LYS A 141 -15.04 6.62 -16.25
CA LYS A 141 -16.04 7.68 -16.50
C LYS A 141 -15.46 9.09 -16.40
N VAL A 142 -14.70 9.37 -15.35
CA VAL A 142 -14.01 10.67 -15.20
C VAL A 142 -12.87 10.69 -16.20
N LYS A 143 -12.89 11.63 -17.15
CA LYS A 143 -11.86 11.77 -18.20
C LYS A 143 -11.09 13.10 -18.13
N THR A 144 -11.36 13.89 -17.10
CA THR A 144 -10.55 15.02 -16.62
C THR A 144 -9.54 14.55 -15.57
N ARG A 145 -8.67 15.46 -15.13
CA ARG A 145 -7.92 15.36 -13.86
C ARG A 145 -8.90 15.09 -12.70
N ARG A 146 -8.45 14.35 -11.67
CA ARG A 146 -9.27 14.01 -10.48
C ARG A 146 -9.16 14.98 -9.32
N SER A 147 -8.14 15.82 -9.33
CA SER A 147 -7.89 16.89 -8.35
C SER A 147 -7.80 18.23 -9.07
N ASP A 148 -8.10 19.31 -8.37
CA ASP A 148 -8.01 20.70 -8.87
C ASP A 148 -6.56 21.22 -9.03
N SER A 149 -5.56 20.32 -9.16
CA SER A 149 -4.15 20.68 -9.31
C SER A 149 -3.89 21.43 -10.62
N THR A 150 -3.30 22.61 -10.48
CA THR A 150 -2.79 23.45 -11.56
C THR A 150 -1.37 23.09 -11.98
N ALA A 151 -0.82 21.95 -11.54
CA ALA A 151 0.51 21.50 -11.94
C ALA A 151 0.65 21.38 -13.46
N ARG A 152 1.83 21.72 -13.97
CA ARG A 152 2.09 21.79 -15.41
C ARG A 152 2.03 20.41 -16.04
N CYS A 153 2.79 19.48 -15.47
CA CYS A 153 2.77 18.07 -15.82
C CYS A 153 1.95 17.35 -14.75
N TYR A 154 0.87 16.68 -15.15
CA TYR A 154 -0.04 16.02 -14.22
C TYR A 154 -0.22 14.55 -14.60
N SER A 155 0.01 13.67 -13.63
CA SER A 155 -0.14 12.24 -13.80
C SER A 155 -0.88 11.62 -12.61
N GLU A 156 -1.55 10.50 -12.86
CA GLU A 156 -2.34 9.77 -11.88
C GLU A 156 -1.89 8.29 -11.88
N LEU A 157 -1.69 7.72 -10.70
CA LEU A 157 -1.59 6.29 -10.44
C LEU A 157 -2.76 5.87 -9.55
N ILE A 158 -3.62 5.00 -10.06
CA ILE A 158 -4.81 4.50 -9.36
C ILE A 158 -4.71 2.99 -9.21
N VAL A 159 -4.74 2.50 -7.98
CA VAL A 159 -5.01 1.09 -7.69
C VAL A 159 -6.53 0.88 -7.73
N ALA A 160 -7.00 -0.02 -8.59
CA ALA A 160 -8.43 -0.15 -8.93
C ALA A 160 -9.15 -1.31 -8.24
N ASP A 161 -8.40 -2.37 -7.95
CA ASP A 161 -8.91 -3.69 -7.57
C ASP A 161 -7.73 -4.53 -7.08
N VAL A 162 -7.85 -5.14 -5.91
CA VAL A 162 -6.91 -6.13 -5.38
C VAL A 162 -7.65 -7.46 -5.27
N PHE A 163 -7.17 -8.46 -5.99
CA PHE A 163 -7.89 -9.70 -6.23
C PHE A 163 -7.02 -10.92 -5.95
N TYR A 164 -7.32 -11.64 -4.87
CA TYR A 164 -6.82 -12.99 -4.67
C TYR A 164 -7.61 -13.98 -5.53
N GLN A 165 -6.89 -14.85 -6.23
CA GLN A 165 -7.48 -15.96 -6.98
C GLN A 165 -6.82 -17.27 -6.56
N LYS A 166 -7.65 -18.27 -6.21
CA LYS A 166 -7.24 -19.67 -6.14
C LYS A 166 -7.96 -20.47 -7.22
N ALA A 167 -7.20 -21.19 -8.03
CA ALA A 167 -7.73 -22.07 -9.08
C ALA A 167 -7.09 -23.46 -8.96
N ALA A 168 -7.89 -24.51 -9.08
CA ALA A 168 -7.46 -25.90 -8.88
C ALA A 168 -6.19 -26.31 -9.65
N LEU A 169 -6.00 -25.80 -10.88
CA LEU A 169 -4.84 -26.12 -11.74
C LEU A 169 -3.68 -25.12 -11.64
N TYR A 170 -3.97 -23.83 -11.41
CA TYR A 170 -2.98 -22.74 -11.48
C TYR A 170 -2.49 -22.25 -10.11
N GLY A 171 -2.96 -22.87 -9.02
CA GLY A 171 -2.53 -22.54 -7.66
C GLY A 171 -3.18 -21.27 -7.13
N ARG A 172 -2.37 -20.41 -6.51
CA ARG A 172 -2.79 -19.18 -5.83
C ARG A 172 -2.03 -17.98 -6.38
N SER A 173 -2.71 -16.87 -6.61
CA SER A 173 -2.08 -15.61 -7.02
C SER A 173 -2.79 -14.40 -6.41
N LEU A 174 -2.03 -13.33 -6.24
CA LEU A 174 -2.55 -11.99 -6.00
C LEU A 174 -2.46 -11.23 -7.32
N LYS A 175 -3.55 -10.61 -7.74
CA LYS A 175 -3.62 -9.78 -8.94
C LYS A 175 -4.04 -8.37 -8.54
N THR A 176 -3.35 -7.37 -9.08
CA THR A 176 -3.66 -5.97 -8.81
C THR A 176 -3.92 -5.25 -10.13
N LEU A 177 -5.09 -4.62 -10.25
CA LEU A 177 -5.45 -3.80 -11.41
C LEU A 177 -4.98 -2.37 -11.16
N PHE A 178 -4.06 -1.88 -11.98
CA PHE A 178 -3.60 -0.49 -11.92
C PHE A 178 -4.10 0.28 -13.14
N MET A 179 -4.22 1.59 -12.99
CA MET A 179 -4.40 2.55 -14.07
C MET A 179 -3.41 3.69 -13.88
N VAL A 180 -2.63 3.99 -14.91
CA VAL A 180 -1.79 5.18 -15.02
C VAL A 180 -2.36 6.09 -16.09
N ARG A 181 -2.47 7.37 -15.77
CA ARG A 181 -2.91 8.41 -16.70
C ARG A 181 -1.92 9.57 -16.71
N LYS A 182 -1.63 10.10 -17.88
CA LYS A 182 -0.74 11.27 -18.08
C LYS A 182 -1.52 12.30 -18.89
N PHE A 183 -1.53 13.53 -18.42
CA PHE A 183 -2.39 14.61 -18.91
C PHE A 183 -1.58 15.75 -19.54
N GLY A 184 -2.09 16.28 -20.65
CA GLY A 184 -1.49 17.41 -21.35
C GLY A 184 -1.69 18.75 -20.65
N GLU A 185 -1.06 19.79 -21.22
CA GLU A 185 -1.24 21.19 -20.79
C GLU A 185 -2.68 21.68 -21.03
N ASP A 186 -3.45 21.04 -21.92
CA ASP A 186 -4.88 21.29 -22.16
C ASP A 186 -5.83 20.53 -21.19
N GLN A 187 -5.25 19.87 -20.18
CA GLN A 187 -5.90 19.07 -19.14
C GLN A 187 -6.67 17.82 -19.62
N LYS A 188 -6.50 17.38 -20.88
CA LYS A 188 -7.01 16.10 -21.37
C LYS A 188 -6.01 14.96 -21.12
N ILE A 189 -6.49 13.73 -21.28
CA ILE A 189 -5.69 12.51 -21.18
C ILE A 189 -4.94 12.30 -22.50
N ASP A 190 -3.62 12.47 -22.47
CA ASP A 190 -2.73 12.13 -23.59
C ASP A 190 -2.40 10.63 -23.62
N PHE A 191 -2.40 10.01 -22.44
CA PHE A 191 -2.11 8.58 -22.28
C PHE A 191 -2.88 7.98 -21.09
N GLU A 192 -3.55 6.84 -21.31
CA GLU A 192 -4.18 6.01 -20.27
C GLU A 192 -3.79 4.55 -20.51
N TYR A 193 -3.14 3.94 -19.52
CA TYR A 193 -2.81 2.51 -19.54
C TYR A 193 -3.40 1.82 -18.32
N LYS A 194 -4.16 0.75 -18.53
CA LYS A 194 -4.86 -0.01 -17.48
C LYS A 194 -4.70 -1.50 -17.71
N ALA A 195 -4.07 -2.18 -16.76
CA ALA A 195 -3.77 -3.60 -16.84
C ALA A 195 -3.62 -4.23 -15.45
N TRP A 196 -3.70 -5.55 -15.40
CA TRP A 196 -3.37 -6.32 -14.21
C TRP A 196 -1.87 -6.62 -14.19
N GLY A 197 -1.21 -6.45 -13.04
CA GLY A 197 -0.09 -7.31 -12.65
C GLY A 197 -0.61 -8.53 -11.89
N GLY A 198 0.10 -9.65 -11.89
CA GLY A 198 -0.40 -10.90 -11.31
C GLY A 198 0.66 -11.95 -10.99
N ASN A 199 1.06 -12.01 -9.72
CA ASN A 199 2.13 -12.88 -9.22
C ASN A 199 1.61 -13.96 -8.25
N GLY A 200 2.33 -15.08 -8.19
CA GLY A 200 1.94 -16.27 -7.41
C GLY A 200 2.21 -16.16 -5.90
N LEU A 201 1.41 -16.87 -5.10
CA LEU A 201 1.46 -16.91 -3.62
C LEU A 201 1.86 -18.30 -3.10
N LYS A 202 2.81 -18.34 -2.16
CA LYS A 202 3.35 -19.55 -1.52
C LYS A 202 2.87 -19.74 -0.09
N LEU A 203 2.58 -18.66 0.63
CA LEU A 203 2.11 -18.66 2.01
C LEU A 203 0.60 -18.38 2.05
N PHE A 204 0.16 -17.23 1.54
CA PHE A 204 -1.24 -16.79 1.67
C PHE A 204 -2.26 -17.69 0.94
N PRO A 205 -3.44 -17.99 1.52
CA PRO A 205 -3.85 -17.72 2.90
C PRO A 205 -3.15 -18.70 3.86
N PRO A 206 -2.79 -18.24 5.07
CA PRO A 206 -2.21 -19.11 6.10
C PRO A 206 -3.22 -20.18 6.53
N LYS A 207 -2.72 -21.37 6.88
CA LYS A 207 -3.50 -22.42 7.55
C LYS A 207 -3.33 -22.32 9.07
N GLU A 208 -4.16 -23.07 9.79
CA GLU A 208 -3.99 -23.29 11.23
C GLU A 208 -2.57 -23.83 11.52
N GLY A 209 -1.86 -23.19 12.45
CA GLY A 209 -0.48 -23.52 12.80
C GLY A 209 0.61 -22.98 11.86
N GLU A 210 0.26 -22.25 10.78
CA GLU A 210 1.23 -21.59 9.92
C GLU A 210 1.49 -20.13 10.34
N ASP A 211 2.67 -19.61 9.99
CA ASP A 211 3.03 -18.21 10.25
C ASP A 211 2.11 -17.27 9.47
N THR A 212 1.21 -16.62 10.21
CA THR A 212 0.25 -15.66 9.67
C THR A 212 0.92 -14.33 9.31
N ILE A 213 1.97 -13.91 10.03
CA ILE A 213 2.67 -12.65 9.75
C ILE A 213 3.39 -12.79 8.40
N ALA A 214 4.19 -13.83 8.22
CA ALA A 214 4.87 -14.11 6.95
C ALA A 214 3.89 -14.27 5.77
N ALA A 215 2.69 -14.81 6.01
CA ALA A 215 1.65 -14.93 4.98
C ALA A 215 0.97 -13.60 4.61
N LEU A 216 0.93 -12.61 5.52
CA LEU A 216 0.44 -11.26 5.22
C LEU A 216 1.56 -10.39 4.61
N ASP A 217 2.80 -10.52 5.06
CA ASP A 217 3.98 -9.87 4.44
C ASP A 217 4.17 -10.32 2.98
N GLU A 218 3.85 -11.58 2.66
CA GLU A 218 3.82 -12.05 1.26
C GLU A 218 2.86 -11.23 0.39
N LEU A 219 1.68 -10.83 0.91
CA LEU A 219 0.73 -10.02 0.15
C LEU A 219 1.33 -8.67 -0.22
N VAL A 220 2.00 -7.99 0.73
CA VAL A 220 2.67 -6.71 0.49
C VAL A 220 3.81 -6.89 -0.54
N GLY A 221 4.66 -7.90 -0.34
CA GLY A 221 5.77 -8.20 -1.25
C GLY A 221 5.33 -8.62 -2.66
N VAL A 222 4.15 -9.22 -2.81
CA VAL A 222 3.57 -9.62 -4.11
C VAL A 222 2.76 -8.49 -4.74
N PHE A 223 2.12 -7.63 -3.95
CA PHE A 223 1.51 -6.38 -4.42
C PHE A 223 2.55 -5.45 -5.07
N LYS A 224 3.72 -5.29 -4.45
CA LYS A 224 4.85 -4.55 -5.04
C LYS A 224 5.28 -5.15 -6.38
N LYS A 225 5.44 -6.47 -6.47
CA LYS A 225 5.79 -7.17 -7.74
C LYS A 225 4.72 -6.97 -8.83
N ASN A 226 3.44 -7.01 -8.47
CA ASN A 226 2.36 -6.71 -9.40
C ASN A 226 2.49 -5.29 -9.98
N PHE A 227 2.87 -4.30 -9.17
CA PHE A 227 3.11 -2.94 -9.68
C PHE A 227 4.32 -2.89 -10.63
N GLN A 228 5.44 -3.52 -10.29
CA GLN A 228 6.65 -3.51 -11.13
C GLN A 228 6.43 -4.21 -12.48
N GLU A 229 5.71 -5.34 -12.48
CA GLU A 229 5.26 -6.04 -13.70
C GLU A 229 4.37 -5.12 -14.57
N TYR A 230 3.37 -4.50 -13.94
CA TYR A 230 2.47 -3.55 -14.59
C TYR A 230 3.23 -2.35 -15.18
N ALA A 231 4.17 -1.77 -14.44
CA ALA A 231 4.98 -0.63 -14.86
C ALA A 231 5.92 -0.98 -16.02
N ASN A 232 6.55 -2.16 -16.01
CA ASN A 232 7.30 -2.66 -17.16
C ASN A 232 6.43 -2.78 -18.42
N ASN A 233 5.17 -3.19 -18.28
CA ASN A 233 4.21 -3.31 -19.38
C ASN A 233 3.69 -1.93 -19.84
N GLU A 234 3.53 -0.96 -18.93
CA GLU A 234 3.25 0.46 -19.23
C GLU A 234 4.38 1.05 -20.08
N ARG A 235 5.63 0.95 -19.59
CA ARG A 235 6.82 1.50 -20.26
C ARG A 235 6.95 0.96 -21.68
N THR A 236 6.68 -0.33 -21.84
CA THR A 236 6.66 -1.03 -23.14
C THR A 236 5.61 -0.46 -24.10
N ARG A 237 4.41 -0.08 -23.62
CA ARG A 237 3.37 0.53 -24.47
C ARG A 237 3.57 2.02 -24.69
N ALA A 238 3.97 2.78 -23.67
CA ALA A 238 4.35 4.18 -23.80
C ALA A 238 5.54 4.38 -24.78
N GLY A 239 6.42 3.39 -24.90
CA GLY A 239 7.52 3.36 -25.90
C GLY A 239 7.09 2.96 -27.33
N MET A 240 5.84 2.54 -27.53
CA MET A 240 5.25 2.28 -28.85
C MET A 240 4.37 3.44 -29.33
N THR A 241 3.67 4.14 -28.43
CA THR A 241 2.85 5.33 -28.77
C THR A 241 3.69 6.57 -29.11
N ARG A 242 5.00 6.57 -28.79
CA ARG A 242 5.96 7.65 -29.08
C ARG A 242 6.80 7.38 -30.35
N ARG A 243 6.23 6.70 -31.36
CA ARG A 243 6.84 6.41 -32.67
C ARG A 243 5.86 6.65 -33.80
#